data_AF-A0A1L9PNF8-F1
#
_entry.id   AF-A0A1L9PNF8-F1
#
_cell.length_a   1.000
_cell.length_b   1.000
_cell.length_c   1.000
_cell.angle_alpha   90.00
_cell.angle_beta   90.00
_cell.angle_gamma   90.00
#
_symmetry.space_group_name_H-M   'P 1'
#
loop_
_entity.id
_entity.type
_entity.pdbx_description
1 polymer ?
#
loop_
_entity_poly.entity_id
_entity_poly.type
_entity_poly.pdbx_seq_one_letter_code
_entity_poly.pdbx_strand_id
1 'polypeptide(L)' 'MGDIDQSSSNSALHFHRKSGLPQIISHRGYKGKFPENTLIAVDGAVKAGTHALELDLHLSRDGVVVLSHV' A
#
# COMPACT_ATOMS: atom_id res chain seq x y z
N MET A 1 3.18 28.86 -30.73
CA MET A 1 2.21 28.00 -31.46
C MET A 1 2.84 26.61 -31.52
N GLY A 2 2.28 25.68 -30.77
CA GLY A 2 2.91 24.39 -30.46
C GLY A 2 2.45 23.96 -29.08
N ASP A 3 1.16 23.65 -28.99
CA ASP A 3 0.46 23.25 -27.78
C ASP A 3 1.07 21.97 -27.22
N ILE A 4 1.55 22.03 -25.96
CA ILE A 4 1.88 20.82 -25.23
C ILE A 4 0.56 20.22 -24.75
N ASP A 5 0.17 19.18 -25.47
CA ASP A 5 -0.91 18.25 -25.18
C ASP A 5 -0.93 17.83 -23.69
N GLN A 6 -1.91 18.36 -22.94
CA GLN A 6 -2.20 17.97 -21.56
C GLN A 6 -3.11 16.73 -21.49
N SER A 7 -3.00 15.78 -22.41
CA SER A 7 -3.78 14.53 -22.37
C SER A 7 -2.91 13.29 -22.14
N SER A 8 -2.57 13.06 -20.88
CA SER A 8 -2.31 11.71 -20.35
C SER A 8 -2.54 11.70 -18.85
N SER A 9 -3.80 11.93 -18.47
CA SER A 9 -4.52 11.12 -17.48
C SER A 9 -3.72 10.58 -16.29
N ASN A 10 -3.10 11.45 -15.48
CA ASN A 10 -2.81 11.10 -14.10
C ASN A 10 -4.15 11.07 -13.34
N SER A 11 -4.92 10.00 -13.54
CA SER A 11 -5.94 9.58 -12.60
C SER A 11 -5.24 9.08 -11.34
N ALA A 12 -4.65 10.01 -10.59
CA ALA A 12 -4.51 9.82 -9.15
C ALA A 12 -5.95 9.71 -8.64
N LEU A 13 -6.44 8.47 -8.61
CA LEU A 13 -7.75 8.07 -8.12
C LEU A 13 -7.95 8.70 -6.73
N HIS A 14 -8.53 9.90 -6.70
CA HIS A 14 -9.05 10.49 -5.49
C HIS A 14 -10.26 9.63 -5.12
N PHE A 15 -9.98 8.57 -4.36
CA PHE A 15 -10.98 7.70 -3.77
C PHE A 15 -11.79 8.57 -2.81
N HIS A 16 -12.92 9.10 -3.30
CA HIS A 16 -13.93 9.75 -2.49
C HIS A 16 -14.42 8.72 -1.47
N ARG A 17 -13.86 8.72 -0.25
CA ARG A 17 -14.36 7.88 0.84
C ARG A 17 -15.79 8.30 1.13
N LYS A 18 -16.75 7.38 1.03
CA LYS A 18 -18.02 7.53 1.73
C LYS A 18 -17.71 7.60 3.23
N SER A 19 -17.89 8.77 3.84
CA SER A 19 -17.81 8.93 5.30
C SER A 19 -18.79 7.96 5.97
N GLY A 20 -18.30 7.11 6.88
CA GLY A 20 -19.13 6.21 7.69
C GLY A 20 -18.99 4.70 7.43
N LEU A 21 -18.25 4.27 6.41
CA LEU A 21 -17.95 2.84 6.21
C LEU A 21 -16.63 2.43 6.90
N PRO A 22 -16.53 1.21 7.47
CA PRO A 22 -15.30 0.69 8.04
C PRO A 22 -14.14 0.66 7.02
N GLN A 23 -12.92 0.89 7.49
CA GLN A 23 -11.72 0.66 6.68
C GLN A 23 -11.23 -0.76 6.83
N ILE A 24 -10.92 -1.35 5.69
CA ILE A 24 -10.14 -2.58 5.60
C ILE A 24 -8.67 -2.15 5.57
N ILE A 25 -7.93 -2.52 6.61
CA ILE A 25 -6.48 -2.31 6.73
C ILE A 25 -5.83 -3.68 6.74
N SER A 26 -4.91 -3.93 5.80
CA SER A 26 -4.26 -5.23 5.66
C SER A 26 -3.08 -5.35 6.63
N HIS A 27 -3.30 -6.10 7.72
CA HIS A 27 -2.32 -6.39 8.77
C HIS A 27 -1.12 -7.16 8.21
N ARG A 28 0.04 -6.51 8.17
CA ARG A 28 1.33 -6.97 7.61
C ARG A 28 1.27 -7.35 6.15
N GLY A 29 0.47 -6.61 5.38
CA GLY A 29 0.07 -6.97 4.02
C GLY A 29 -1.01 -8.06 4.00
N TYR A 30 -1.12 -8.84 2.92
CA TYR A 30 -2.11 -9.91 2.80
C TYR A 30 -1.59 -11.22 3.43
N LYS A 31 -1.29 -11.18 4.73
CA LYS A 31 -0.63 -12.28 5.45
C LYS A 31 -1.40 -13.59 5.51
N GLY A 32 -2.71 -13.54 5.29
CA GLY A 32 -3.54 -14.75 5.18
C GLY A 32 -3.25 -15.57 3.92
N LYS A 33 -2.58 -14.99 2.91
CA LYS A 33 -2.27 -15.65 1.64
C LYS A 33 -0.78 -15.66 1.29
N PHE A 34 0.00 -14.71 1.81
CA PHE A 34 1.43 -14.55 1.52
C PHE A 34 2.22 -14.39 2.83
N PRO A 35 3.55 -14.63 2.83
CA PRO A 35 4.36 -14.37 4.02
C PRO A 35 4.25 -12.90 4.45
N GLU A 36 4.00 -12.66 5.74
CA GLU A 36 3.83 -11.31 6.28
C GLU A 36 5.04 -10.41 6.05
N ASN A 37 4.83 -9.09 6.03
CA ASN A 37 5.91 -8.09 5.91
C ASN A 37 6.80 -8.28 4.65
N THR A 38 6.25 -8.88 3.59
CA THR A 38 6.93 -9.02 2.29
C THR A 38 6.28 -8.15 1.21
N LEU A 39 7.05 -7.82 0.17
CA LEU A 39 6.52 -7.09 -0.98
C LEU A 39 5.38 -7.85 -1.69
N ILE A 40 5.44 -9.19 -1.73
CA ILE A 40 4.36 -9.99 -2.32
C ILE A 40 3.06 -9.92 -1.51
N ALA A 41 3.15 -9.81 -0.17
CA ALA A 41 1.97 -9.57 0.67
C ALA A 41 1.39 -8.17 0.49
N VAL A 42 2.25 -7.17 0.28
CA VAL A 42 1.85 -5.80 -0.07
C VAL A 42 1.10 -5.79 -1.40
N ASP A 43 1.69 -6.36 -2.45
CA ASP A 43 1.07 -6.45 -3.78
C ASP A 43 -0.26 -7.20 -3.73
N GLY A 44 -0.30 -8.29 -2.96
CA GLY A 44 -1.52 -9.06 -2.73
C GLY A 44 -2.62 -8.24 -2.08
N ALA A 45 -2.28 -7.43 -1.07
CA ALA A 45 -3.24 -6.58 -0.36
C ALA A 45 -3.79 -5.45 -1.24
N VAL A 46 -2.92 -4.82 -2.05
CA VAL A 46 -3.33 -3.80 -3.02
C VAL A 46 -4.30 -4.38 -4.04
N LYS A 47 -3.96 -5.55 -4.62
CA LYS A 47 -4.84 -6.26 -5.57
C LYS A 47 -6.16 -6.71 -4.94
N ALA A 48 -6.18 -6.99 -3.64
CA ALA A 48 -7.38 -7.33 -2.89
C ALA A 48 -8.27 -6.11 -2.57
N GLY A 49 -7.85 -4.89 -2.90
CA GLY A 49 -8.65 -3.68 -2.70
C GLY A 49 -8.66 -3.16 -1.27
N THR A 50 -7.58 -3.39 -0.53
CA THR A 50 -7.45 -2.81 0.82
C THR A 50 -7.43 -1.28 0.79
N HIS A 51 -7.89 -0.63 1.86
CA HIS A 51 -7.85 0.83 1.95
C HIS A 51 -6.49 1.34 2.43
N ALA A 52 -5.80 0.54 3.24
CA ALA A 52 -4.48 0.85 3.75
C ALA A 52 -3.70 -0.42 4.07
N LEU A 53 -2.38 -0.28 4.13
CA LEU A 53 -1.47 -1.32 4.59
C LEU A 53 -1.06 -1.01 6.02
N GLU A 54 -0.94 -2.05 6.83
CA GLU A 54 -0.19 -2.01 8.08
C GLU A 54 1.06 -2.89 7.91
N LEU A 55 2.20 -2.42 8.41
CA LEU A 55 3.52 -3.03 8.26
C LEU A 55 4.33 -2.73 9.53
N ASP A 56 5.17 -3.68 9.95
CA ASP A 56 6.06 -3.52 11.11
C ASP A 56 7.44 -3.03 10.66
N LEU A 57 7.96 -1.97 11.29
CA LEU A 57 9.29 -1.42 10.98
C LEU A 57 10.28 -1.71 12.10
N HIS A 58 11.47 -2.17 11.71
CA HIS A 58 12.60 -2.44 12.59
C HIS A 58 13.87 -1.79 12.04
N LEU A 59 14.85 -1.53 12.92
CA LEU A 59 16.16 -1.01 12.52
C LEU A 59 17.20 -2.12 12.60
N SER A 60 17.94 -2.34 11.50
CA SER A 60 19.09 -3.24 11.49
C SER A 60 20.28 -2.63 12.23
N ARG A 61 21.31 -3.45 12.51
CA ARG A 61 22.53 -3.00 13.19
C ARG A 61 23.28 -1.89 12.42
N ASP A 62 23.20 -1.90 11.10
CA ASP A 62 23.80 -0.91 10.20
C ASP A 62 22.86 0.27 9.89
N GLY A 63 21.74 0.41 10.60
CA GLY A 63 20.86 1.57 10.50
C GLY A 63 19.88 1.53 9.32
N VAL A 64 19.69 0.37 8.69
CA VAL A 64 18.73 0.18 7.60
C VAL A 64 17.37 -0.19 8.18
N VAL A 65 16.32 0.49 7.71
CA VAL A 65 14.94 0.14 8.08
C VAL A 65 14.53 -1.13 7.35
N VAL A 66 14.01 -2.10 8.08
CA VAL A 66 13.54 -3.39 7.56
C VAL A 66 12.10 -3.66 7.98
N LEU A 67 11.41 -4.49 7.20
CA LEU A 67 10.09 -5.01 7.58
C LEU A 67 10.26 -6.31 8.35
N SER A 68 9.88 -6.33 9.63
CA SER A 68 9.95 -7.52 10.47
C SER A 68 9.03 -7.35 11.67
N HIS A 69 8.35 -8.43 12.04
CA HIS A 69 7.70 -8.53 13.33
C HIS A 69 8.60 -9.30 14.31
N VAL A 70 8.45 -9.05 15.62
CA VAL A 70 9.20 -9.73 16.70
C VAL A 70 8.56 -11.07 17.05
#